data_AF-A0A7W8NFF1-F1
#
_entry.id   AF-A0A7W8NFF1-F1
#
_cell.length_a   1.000
_cell.length_b   1.000
_cell.length_c   1.000
_cell.angle_alpha   90.00
_cell.angle_beta   90.00
_cell.angle_gamma   90.00
#
_symmetry.space_group_name_H-M   'P 1'
#
loop_
_entity.id
_entity.type
_entity.pdbx_description
1 polymer ?
#
loop_
_entity_poly.entity_id
_entity_poly.type
_entity_poly.pdbx_seq_one_letter_code
_entity_poly.pdbx_strand_id
1 'polypeptide(L)'
;MSPLPHLNATLAGVWFGMYLFTTFVVSPAFHTLFPDAGTRRAHRLVLGRQYARVNGLVTLALLVTLTALSVAQAPSAALLAQWLMLVLLCALIALHVRFATRQSFPPRWITHATLLAGLGLCAAAVGG
;
A
#
# COMPACT_ATOMS: atom_id res chain seq x y z
N MET A 1 -1.72 11.68 26.43
CA MET A 1 -2.40 11.11 25.23
C MET A 1 -1.44 10.13 24.60
N SER A 2 -1.90 8.92 24.23
CA SER A 2 -1.02 7.92 23.59
C SER A 2 -0.61 8.39 22.18
N PRO A 3 0.67 8.32 21.78
CA PRO A 3 1.09 8.73 20.44
C PRO A 3 0.74 7.70 19.36
N LEU A 4 0.29 6.50 19.74
CA LEU A 4 0.08 5.37 18.83
C LEU A 4 -0.97 5.64 17.73
N PRO A 5 -2.15 6.25 18.01
CA PRO A 5 -3.13 6.53 16.95
C PRO A 5 -2.59 7.50 15.90
N HIS A 6 -1.87 8.54 16.33
CA HIS A 6 -1.24 9.51 15.42
C HIS A 6 -0.14 8.86 14.57
N LEU A 7 0.69 8.00 15.18
CA LEU A 7 1.69 7.23 14.45
C LEU A 7 1.02 6.31 13.42
N ASN A 8 -0.05 5.62 13.79
CA ASN A 8 -0.79 4.73 12.92
C ASN A 8 -1.40 5.48 11.72
N ALA A 9 -2.07 6.62 11.96
CA ALA A 9 -2.61 7.47 10.90
C ALA A 9 -1.50 7.98 9.96
N THR A 10 -0.36 8.37 10.52
CA THR A 10 0.81 8.82 9.74
C THR A 10 1.35 7.69 8.87
N LEU A 11 1.54 6.49 9.42
CA LEU A 11 2.03 5.33 8.69
C LEU A 11 1.07 4.89 7.59
N ALA A 12 -0.24 4.90 7.86
CA ALA A 12 -1.26 4.63 6.85
C ALA A 12 -1.19 5.65 5.70
N GLY A 13 -1.07 6.95 6.04
CA GLY A 13 -0.90 8.03 5.07
C GLY A 13 0.38 7.91 4.24
N VAL A 14 1.52 7.59 4.87
CA VAL A 14 2.79 7.36 4.16
C VAL A 14 2.65 6.19 3.20
N TRP A 15 2.11 5.07 3.66
CA TRP A 15 1.89 3.88 2.83
C TRP A 15 1.02 4.22 1.61
N PHE A 16 -0.11 4.91 1.82
CA PHE A 16 -1.02 5.30 0.75
C PHE A 16 -0.38 6.32 -0.20
N GLY A 17 0.35 7.30 0.32
CA GLY A 17 1.08 8.30 -0.45
C GLY A 17 2.13 7.66 -1.36
N MET A 18 2.87 6.66 -0.88
CA MET A 18 3.82 5.91 -1.71
C MET A 18 3.10 5.17 -2.86
N TYR A 19 1.91 4.60 -2.61
CA TYR A 19 1.10 3.97 -3.65
C TYR A 19 0.55 4.97 -4.68
N LEU A 20 0.08 6.14 -4.24
CA LEU A 20 -0.33 7.23 -5.12
C LEU A 20 0.83 7.69 -6.01
N PHE A 21 2.00 7.93 -5.41
CA PHE A 21 3.19 8.36 -6.13
C PHE A 21 3.60 7.35 -7.20
N THR A 22 3.63 6.06 -6.86
CA THR A 22 3.98 5.02 -7.84
C THR A 22 2.95 4.85 -8.95
N THR A 23 1.67 5.04 -8.63
CA THR A 23 0.56 4.89 -9.59
C THR A 23 0.46 6.08 -10.55
N PHE A 24 0.52 7.31 -10.03
CA PHE A 24 0.20 8.52 -10.79
C PHE A 24 1.43 9.29 -11.28
N VAL A 25 2.61 9.06 -10.69
CA VAL A 25 3.84 9.77 -11.08
C VAL A 25 4.81 8.81 -11.76
N VAL A 26 5.24 7.77 -11.03
CA VAL A 26 6.27 6.86 -11.52
C VAL A 26 5.78 6.05 -12.73
N SER A 27 4.59 5.46 -12.64
CA SER A 27 4.10 4.57 -13.70
C SER A 27 3.95 5.31 -15.05
N PRO A 28 3.32 6.50 -15.11
CA PRO A 28 3.28 7.29 -16.34
C PRO A 28 4.66 7.75 -16.81
N ALA A 29 5.52 8.25 -15.91
CA ALA A 29 6.88 8.69 -16.29
C ALA A 29 7.68 7.56 -16.95
N PHE A 30 7.56 6.33 -16.46
CA PHE A 30 8.20 5.17 -17.06
C PHE A 30 7.70 4.85 -18.48
N HIS A 31 6.44 5.16 -18.80
CA HIS A 31 5.94 5.00 -20.17
C HIS A 31 6.56 6.01 -21.13
N THR A 32 6.77 7.24 -20.67
CA THR A 32 7.39 8.31 -21.47
C THR A 32 8.89 8.08 -21.65
N LEU A 33 9.60 7.72 -20.58
CA LEU A 33 11.07 7.57 -20.60
C LEU A 33 11.53 6.26 -21.25
N PHE A 34 10.74 5.19 -21.14
CA PHE A 34 11.09 3.86 -21.65
C PHE A 34 9.95 3.35 -22.54
N PRO A 35 9.88 3.75 -23.81
CA PRO A 35 8.81 3.33 -24.72
C PRO A 35 8.86 1.82 -25.02
N ASP A 36 10.06 1.23 -25.08
CA ASP A 36 10.22 -0.22 -25.21
C ASP A 36 9.70 -0.97 -23.96
N ALA A 37 8.89 -2.00 -24.20
CA ALA A 37 8.24 -2.76 -23.13
C ALA A 37 9.22 -3.63 -22.32
N GLY A 38 10.25 -4.17 -22.97
CA GLY A 38 11.28 -5.00 -22.32
C GLY A 38 12.14 -4.18 -21.38
N THR A 39 12.70 -3.07 -21.88
CA THR A 39 13.49 -2.11 -21.10
C THR A 39 12.70 -1.54 -19.95
N ARG A 40 11.44 -1.13 -20.19
CA ARG A 40 10.56 -0.62 -19.13
C ARG A 40 10.30 -1.66 -18.05
N ARG A 41 10.04 -2.92 -18.43
CA ARG A 41 9.85 -4.02 -17.47
C ARG A 41 11.10 -4.27 -16.63
N ALA A 42 12.28 -4.29 -17.25
CA ALA A 42 13.55 -4.48 -16.53
C ALA A 42 13.79 -3.39 -15.48
N HIS A 43 13.61 -2.11 -15.83
CA HIS A 43 13.75 -1.00 -14.90
C HIS A 43 12.68 -1.04 -13.79
N ARG A 44 11.42 -1.38 -14.11
CA ARG A 44 10.36 -1.53 -13.11
C ARG A 44 10.64 -2.65 -12.11
N LEU A 45 11.28 -3.75 -12.53
CA LEU A 45 11.68 -4.82 -11.62
C LEU A 45 12.77 -4.36 -10.65
N VAL A 46 13.76 -3.60 -11.13
CA VAL A 46 14.82 -3.04 -10.27
C VAL A 46 14.21 -2.05 -9.27
N LEU A 47 13.41 -1.10 -9.77
CA LEU A 47 12.74 -0.11 -8.91
C LEU A 47 11.81 -0.79 -7.91
N GLY A 48 11.04 -1.79 -8.35
CA GLY A 48 10.13 -2.56 -7.49
C GLY A 48 10.85 -3.25 -6.33
N ARG A 49 12.05 -3.80 -6.56
CA ARG A 49 12.87 -4.37 -5.48
C ARG A 49 13.33 -3.33 -4.46
N GLN A 50 13.74 -2.14 -4.92
CA GLN A 50 14.14 -1.06 -4.02
C GLN A 50 12.93 -0.52 -3.24
N TYR A 51 11.82 -0.32 -3.93
CA TYR A 51 10.56 0.11 -3.33
C TYR A 51 10.06 -0.88 -2.27
N ALA A 52 10.13 -2.19 -2.55
CA ALA A 52 9.71 -3.23 -1.62
C ALA A 52 10.49 -3.21 -0.29
N ARG A 53 11.77 -2.81 -0.30
CA ARG A 53 12.55 -2.65 0.93
C ARG A 53 12.01 -1.53 1.82
N VAL A 54 11.66 -0.39 1.23
CA VAL A 54 11.10 0.76 1.96
C VAL A 54 9.66 0.46 2.38
N ASN A 55 8.82 0.06 1.43
CA ASN A 55 7.40 -0.21 1.67
C ASN A 55 7.20 -1.40 2.62
N GLY A 56 8.09 -2.39 2.59
CA GLY A 56 8.08 -3.52 3.52
C GLY A 56 8.29 -3.06 4.97
N LEU A 57 9.24 -2.14 5.20
CA LEU A 57 9.46 -1.56 6.54
C LEU A 57 8.27 -0.73 7.00
N VAL A 58 7.67 0.08 6.12
CA VAL A 58 6.47 0.86 6.44
C VAL A 58 5.30 -0.07 6.77
N THR A 59 5.11 -1.14 6.00
CA THR A 59 4.04 -2.13 6.23
C THR A 59 4.26 -2.88 7.55
N LEU A 60 5.49 -3.24 7.87
CA LEU A 60 5.83 -3.86 9.16
C LEU A 60 5.58 -2.91 10.33
N ALA A 61 6.00 -1.64 10.21
CA ALA A 61 5.75 -0.63 11.24
C ALA A 61 4.25 -0.42 11.47
N LEU A 62 3.46 -0.37 10.39
CA LEU A 62 2.01 -0.28 10.46
C LEU A 62 1.41 -1.49 11.18
N LEU A 63 1.85 -2.72 10.84
CA LEU A 63 1.39 -3.94 11.49
C LEU A 63 1.69 -3.97 12.99
N VAL A 64 2.92 -3.62 13.37
CA VAL A 64 3.34 -3.55 14.78
C VAL A 64 2.51 -2.51 15.54
N THR A 65 2.32 -1.33 14.96
CA THR A 65 1.54 -0.24 15.57
C THR A 65 0.08 -0.63 15.75
N LEU A 66 -0.53 -1.23 14.72
CA LEU A 66 -1.91 -1.69 14.77
C LEU A 66 -2.13 -2.82 15.79
N THR A 67 -1.14 -3.73 15.91
CA THR A 67 -1.14 -4.76 16.94
C THR A 67 -1.06 -4.15 18.33
N ALA A 68 -0.16 -3.19 18.55
CA ALA A 68 -0.04 -2.49 19.83
C ALA A 68 -1.34 -1.74 20.19
N LEU A 69 -1.99 -1.08 19.22
CA LEU A 69 -3.29 -0.44 19.42
C LEU A 69 -4.39 -1.46 19.79
N SER A 70 -4.37 -2.66 19.20
CA SER A 70 -5.35 -3.71 19.48
C SER A 70 -5.19 -4.30 20.89
N VAL A 71 -3.99 -4.26 21.45
CA VAL A 71 -3.72 -4.67 22.84
C VAL A 71 -4.04 -3.53 23.81
N ALA A 72 -3.76 -2.29 23.44
CA ALA A 72 -3.88 -1.12 24.32
C ALA A 72 -5.31 -0.56 24.41
N GLN A 73 -6.20 -0.92 23.49
CA GLN A 73 -7.54 -0.34 23.38
C GLN A 73 -8.61 -1.43 23.34
N ALA A 74 -9.83 -1.07 23.73
CA ALA A 74 -10.99 -1.94 23.56
C ALA A 74 -11.25 -2.19 22.05
N PRO A 75 -11.74 -3.39 21.68
CA PRO A 75 -12.12 -3.68 20.30
C PRO A 75 -13.12 -2.65 19.79
N SER A 76 -12.86 -2.12 18.59
CA SER A 76 -13.73 -1.13 17.94
C SER A 76 -13.94 -1.47 16.48
N ALA A 77 -15.03 -0.97 15.90
CA ALA A 77 -15.31 -1.12 14.48
C ALA A 77 -14.18 -0.49 13.63
N ALA A 78 -13.57 0.61 14.10
CA ALA A 78 -12.45 1.26 13.44
C ALA A 78 -11.21 0.35 13.42
N LEU A 79 -10.83 -0.26 14.55
CA LEU A 79 -9.70 -1.20 14.61
C LEU A 79 -9.93 -2.44 13.73
N LEU A 80 -11.15 -2.99 13.74
CA LEU A 80 -11.50 -4.10 12.87
C LEU A 80 -11.41 -3.71 11.38
N ALA A 81 -11.92 -2.52 11.02
CA ALA A 81 -11.85 -2.02 9.66
C ALA A 81 -10.39 -1.85 9.20
N GLN A 82 -9.51 -1.32 10.06
CA GLN A 82 -8.08 -1.19 9.76
C GLN A 82 -7.43 -2.55 9.48
N TRP A 83 -7.71 -3.58 10.31
CA TRP A 83 -7.23 -4.94 10.08
C TRP A 83 -7.74 -5.53 8.76
N LEU A 84 -9.04 -5.40 8.49
CA LEU A 84 -9.65 -5.89 7.25
C LEU A 84 -9.04 -5.21 6.01
N MET A 85 -8.84 -3.88 6.07
CA MET A 85 -8.20 -3.15 4.98
C MET A 85 -6.75 -3.58 4.79
N LEU A 86 -5.99 -3.78 5.87
CA LEU A 86 -4.60 -4.23 5.76
C LEU A 86 -4.48 -5.63 5.13
N VAL A 87 -5.35 -6.57 5.54
CA VAL A 87 -5.43 -7.91 4.93
C VAL A 87 -5.83 -7.82 3.46
N LEU A 88 -6.85 -7.02 3.14
CA LEU A 88 -7.30 -6.79 1.76
C LEU A 88 -6.18 -6.21 0.89
N LEU A 89 -5.43 -5.22 1.40
CA LEU A 89 -4.29 -4.63 0.71
C LEU A 89 -3.20 -5.66 0.43
N CYS A 90 -2.84 -6.49 1.42
CA CYS A 90 -1.88 -7.58 1.21
C CYS A 90 -2.34 -8.54 0.11
N ALA A 91 -3.62 -8.92 0.10
CA ALA A 91 -4.18 -9.80 -0.93
C ALA A 91 -4.17 -9.15 -2.32
N LEU A 92 -4.56 -7.87 -2.42
CA LEU A 92 -4.57 -7.11 -3.67
C LEU A 92 -3.15 -6.92 -4.22
N ILE A 93 -2.16 -6.65 -3.37
CA ILE A 93 -0.75 -6.54 -3.78
C ILE A 93 -0.23 -7.88 -4.28
N ALA A 94 -0.47 -8.97 -3.57
CA ALA A 94 -0.07 -10.30 -4.01
C ALA A 94 -0.70 -10.65 -5.37
N LEU A 95 -1.98 -10.33 -5.55
CA LEU A 95 -2.69 -10.50 -6.81
C LEU A 95 -2.09 -9.63 -7.92
N HIS A 96 -1.79 -8.37 -7.62
CA HIS A 96 -1.17 -7.42 -8.54
C HIS A 96 0.19 -7.92 -9.04
N VAL A 97 1.05 -8.42 -8.15
CA VAL A 97 2.34 -9.01 -8.50
C VAL A 97 2.15 -10.24 -9.38
N ARG A 98 1.19 -11.13 -9.05
CA ARG A 98 0.90 -12.32 -9.84
C ARG A 98 0.41 -11.99 -11.26
N PHE A 99 -0.35 -10.91 -11.42
CA PHE A 99 -0.74 -10.43 -12.76
C PHE A 99 0.44 -9.80 -13.48
N ALA A 100 1.25 -8.97 -12.81
CA ALA A 100 2.40 -8.30 -13.41
C ALA A 100 3.51 -9.27 -13.86
N THR A 101 3.58 -10.49 -13.30
CA THR A 101 4.50 -11.53 -13.79
C THR A 101 4.00 -12.22 -15.06
N ARG A 102 2.68 -12.32 -15.25
CA ARG A 102 2.02 -13.01 -16.37
C ARG A 102 1.63 -12.10 -17.53
N GLN A 103 1.35 -10.83 -17.24
CA GLN A 103 0.83 -9.85 -18.18
C GLN A 103 1.63 -8.55 -18.07
N SER A 104 1.72 -7.81 -19.18
CA SER A 104 2.46 -6.55 -19.22
C SER A 104 1.83 -5.45 -18.35
N PHE A 105 0.52 -5.54 -18.07
CA PHE A 105 -0.21 -4.61 -17.22
C PHE A 105 -1.19 -5.33 -16.29
N PRO A 106 -1.22 -4.97 -15.00
CA PRO A 106 -2.24 -5.44 -14.09
C PRO A 106 -3.60 -4.82 -14.46
N PRO A 107 -4.71 -5.56 -14.28
CA PRO A 107 -6.05 -5.02 -14.51
C PRO A 107 -6.33 -3.73 -13.72
N ARG A 108 -6.94 -2.74 -14.38
CA ARG A 108 -7.25 -1.42 -13.78
C ARG A 108 -8.09 -1.53 -12.50
N TRP A 109 -8.98 -2.53 -12.42
CA TRP A 109 -9.82 -2.74 -11.24
C TRP A 109 -9.00 -3.05 -9.99
N ILE A 110 -7.85 -3.74 -10.12
CA ILE A 110 -6.97 -4.03 -8.97
C ILE A 110 -6.40 -2.73 -8.45
N THR A 111 -5.95 -1.84 -9.34
CA THR A 111 -5.45 -0.52 -8.93
C THR A 111 -6.53 0.30 -8.23
N HIS A 112 -7.75 0.35 -8.77
CA HIS A 112 -8.85 1.05 -8.11
C HIS A 112 -9.22 0.43 -6.74
N ALA A 113 -9.25 -0.89 -6.64
CA ALA A 113 -9.51 -1.59 -5.39
C ALA A 113 -8.43 -1.27 -4.33
N THR A 114 -7.15 -1.26 -4.72
CA THR A 114 -6.04 -0.89 -3.80
C THR A 114 -6.14 0.57 -3.39
N LEU A 115 -6.53 1.48 -4.30
CA LEU A 115 -6.75 2.89 -3.96
C LEU A 115 -7.88 3.07 -2.95
N LEU A 116 -9.01 2.41 -3.17
CA LEU A 116 -10.17 2.45 -2.26
C LEU A 116 -9.84 1.85 -0.89
N ALA A 117 -9.14 0.71 -0.86
CA ALA A 117 -8.72 0.07 0.38
C ALA A 117 -7.69 0.93 1.15
N GLY A 118 -6.77 1.59 0.44
CA GLY A 118 -5.82 2.54 1.04
C GLY A 118 -6.51 3.76 1.63
N LEU A 119 -7.48 4.34 0.91
CA LEU A 119 -8.30 5.44 1.42
C LEU A 119 -9.11 5.02 2.65
N GLY A 120 -9.72 3.82 2.61
CA GLY A 120 -10.47 3.24 3.72
C GLY A 120 -9.59 3.02 4.96
N LEU A 121 -8.37 2.53 4.77
CA LEU A 121 -7.38 2.39 5.83
C LEU A 121 -7.04 3.75 6.46
N CYS A 122 -6.77 4.78 5.65
CA CYS A 122 -6.51 6.13 6.15
C CYS A 122 -7.71 6.70 6.93
N ALA A 123 -8.93 6.57 6.40
CA ALA A 123 -10.14 7.05 7.06
C ALA A 123 -10.37 6.36 8.41
N ALA A 124 -10.21 5.03 8.45
CA ALA A 124 -10.35 4.25 9.68
C ALA A 124 -9.23 4.54 10.70
N ALA A 125 -8.03 4.92 10.24
CA ALA A 125 -6.91 5.28 11.11
C ALA A 125 -7.03 6.69 11.72
N VAL A 126 -7.72 7.62 11.04
CA VAL A 126 -7.96 8.98 11.55
C VAL A 126 -9.18 9.04 12.46
N GLY A 127 -10.21 8.23 12.20
CA GLY A 127 -11.45 8.20 12.98
C GLY A 127 -11.43 7.29 14.22
N GLY A 128 -10.31 6.63 14.50
CA GLY A 128 -10.15 5.64 15.58
C GLY A 128 -9.21 6.06 16.69
#